data_AF-A0A3D4DMN0-F1
#
_entry.id   AF-A0A3D4DMN0-F1
#
_cell.length_a   1.000
_cell.length_b   1.000
_cell.length_c   1.000
_cell.angle_alpha   90.00
_cell.angle_beta   90.00
_cell.angle_gamma   90.00
#
_symmetry.space_group_name_H-M   'P 1'
#
loop_
_entity.id
_entity.type
_entity.pdbx_description
1 polymer ?
#
loop_
_entity_poly.entity_id
_entity_poly.type
_entity_poly.pdbx_seq_one_letter_code
_entity_poly.pdbx_strand_id
1 'polypeptide(L)'
;MQATLVHHARMLATLERTLAALKGEAVMTLERLYEPFAAETQAGHEAWLVEAYGPEMARPIATSKAALPATPAGMSERLDALPEIEAALVAAFEAGSDPGNADLAAHRAWVSEMWGRPCTPEAHAGLADLYFSHPDFIARYEALAPGFSQWLTAATKAAAG
;
A
#
# COMPACT_ATOMS: atom_id res chain seq x y z
N MET A 1 -11.32 39.28 -0.81
CA MET A 1 -10.13 38.50 -0.40
C MET A 1 -10.42 37.00 -0.30
N GLN A 2 -11.49 36.59 0.39
CA GLN A 2 -11.84 35.17 0.58
C GLN A 2 -12.24 34.43 -0.72
N ALA A 3 -12.96 35.10 -1.63
CA ALA A 3 -13.38 34.52 -2.91
C ALA A 3 -12.21 34.17 -3.86
N THR A 4 -11.14 34.96 -3.85
CA THR A 4 -9.94 34.75 -4.67
C THR A 4 -9.13 33.54 -4.18
N LEU A 5 -9.06 33.33 -2.87
CA LEU A 5 -8.39 32.17 -2.27
C LEU A 5 -9.14 30.87 -2.57
N VAL A 6 -10.48 30.88 -2.49
CA VAL A 6 -11.31 29.71 -2.86
C VAL A 6 -11.16 29.38 -4.35
N HIS A 7 -11.05 30.40 -5.21
CA HIS A 7 -10.80 30.20 -6.63
C HIS A 7 -9.43 29.58 -6.91
N HIS A 8 -8.36 30.08 -6.28
CA HIS A 8 -7.01 29.51 -6.44
C HIS A 8 -6.90 28.08 -5.90
N ALA A 9 -7.52 27.78 -4.76
CA ALA A 9 -7.56 26.43 -4.21
C ALA A 9 -8.27 25.44 -5.15
N ARG A 10 -9.38 25.86 -5.78
CA ARG A 10 -10.07 25.05 -6.80
C ARG A 10 -9.23 24.81 -8.04
N MET A 11 -8.41 25.77 -8.44
CA MET A 11 -7.48 25.61 -9.57
C MET A 11 -6.34 24.64 -9.24
N LEU A 12 -5.74 24.76 -8.06
CA LEU A 12 -4.69 23.83 -7.59
C LEU A 12 -5.21 22.40 -7.51
N ALA A 13 -6.36 22.18 -6.86
CA ALA A 13 -6.99 20.86 -6.77
C ALA A 13 -7.37 20.29 -8.16
N THR A 14 -7.64 21.15 -9.15
CA THR A 14 -7.91 20.70 -10.52
C THR A 14 -6.63 20.31 -11.26
N LEU A 15 -5.56 21.09 -11.10
CA LEU A 15 -4.25 20.76 -11.65
C LEU A 15 -3.69 19.46 -11.07
N GLU A 16 -3.84 19.24 -9.76
CA GLU A 16 -3.44 18.00 -9.10
C GLU A 16 -4.21 16.80 -9.65
N ARG A 17 -5.55 16.88 -9.77
CA ARG A 17 -6.34 15.82 -10.41
C ARG A 17 -5.94 15.58 -11.87
N THR A 18 -5.63 16.64 -12.62
CA THR A 18 -5.23 16.52 -14.03
C THR A 18 -3.84 15.91 -14.17
N LEU A 19 -2.89 16.28 -13.32
CA LEU A 19 -1.57 15.67 -13.26
C LEU A 19 -1.66 14.19 -12.87
N ALA A 20 -2.49 13.88 -11.88
CA ALA A 20 -2.73 12.53 -11.44
C ALA A 20 -3.33 11.68 -12.57
N ALA A 21 -4.39 12.18 -13.23
CA ALA A 21 -4.99 11.52 -14.38
C ALA A 21 -4.02 11.35 -15.57
N LEU A 22 -3.15 12.33 -15.84
CA LEU A 22 -2.16 12.27 -16.92
C LEU A 22 -1.03 11.27 -16.65
N LYS A 23 -0.71 11.04 -15.38
CA LYS A 23 0.28 10.04 -14.96
C LYS A 23 -0.30 8.63 -14.80
N GLY A 24 -1.61 8.46 -15.02
CA GLY A 24 -2.32 7.21 -14.72
C GLY A 24 -2.61 7.01 -13.23
N GLU A 25 -2.31 7.99 -12.39
CA GLU A 25 -2.74 8.13 -10.99
C GLU A 25 -4.24 8.53 -10.97
N ALA A 26 -5.11 7.75 -11.61
CA ALA A 26 -6.55 7.91 -11.42
C ALA A 26 -6.84 7.78 -9.92
N VAL A 27 -7.88 8.49 -9.43
CA VAL A 27 -8.36 8.36 -8.04
C VAL A 27 -8.39 6.87 -7.70
N MET A 28 -7.55 6.46 -6.75
CA MET A 28 -7.40 5.08 -6.34
C MET A 28 -8.73 4.66 -5.69
N THR A 29 -9.63 4.05 -6.46
CA THR A 29 -10.89 3.54 -5.92
C THR A 29 -10.62 2.25 -5.16
N LEU A 30 -11.49 1.92 -4.20
CA LEU A 30 -11.36 0.70 -3.39
C LEU A 30 -11.28 -0.56 -4.25
N GLU A 31 -11.98 -0.59 -5.39
CA GLU A 31 -11.97 -1.72 -6.32
C GLU A 31 -10.61 -1.87 -7.01
N ARG A 32 -9.95 -0.76 -7.36
CA ARG A 32 -8.66 -0.77 -8.06
C ARG A 32 -7.47 -1.02 -7.14
N LEU A 33 -7.67 -0.95 -5.82
CA LEU A 33 -6.64 -1.28 -4.83
C LEU A 33 -6.15 -2.73 -4.95
N TYR A 34 -6.98 -3.62 -5.47
CA TYR A 34 -6.71 -5.06 -5.54
C TYR A 34 -6.54 -5.55 -6.97
N GLU A 35 -6.43 -4.63 -7.94
CA GLU A 35 -6.11 -4.96 -9.33
C GLU A 35 -4.59 -5.02 -9.54
N PRO A 36 -4.10 -5.93 -10.41
CA PRO A 36 -2.70 -5.93 -10.79
C PRO A 36 -2.35 -4.66 -11.60
N PHE A 37 -1.15 -4.12 -11.37
CA PHE A 37 -0.64 -3.00 -12.15
C PHE A 37 -0.34 -3.40 -13.60
N ALA A 38 -0.45 -2.42 -14.51
CA ALA A 38 0.09 -2.57 -15.86
C ALA A 38 1.62 -2.76 -15.81
N ALA A 39 2.18 -3.50 -16.77
CA ALA A 39 3.59 -3.86 -16.79
C ALA A 39 4.56 -2.66 -16.72
N GLU A 40 4.19 -1.54 -17.36
CA GLU A 40 5.01 -0.32 -17.36
C GLU A 40 5.00 0.39 -16.00
N THR A 41 3.84 0.48 -15.35
CA THR A 41 3.70 0.99 -13.98
C THR A 41 4.50 0.12 -13.00
N GLN A 42 4.38 -1.20 -13.13
CA GLN A 42 5.13 -2.15 -12.31
C GLN A 42 6.65 -1.98 -12.49
N ALA A 43 7.12 -1.83 -13.73
CA ALA A 43 8.54 -1.57 -14.00
C ALA A 43 9.03 -0.24 -13.41
N GLY A 44 8.19 0.81 -13.44
CA GLY A 44 8.47 2.08 -12.79
C GLY A 44 8.64 1.96 -11.27
N HIS A 45 7.73 1.23 -10.61
CA HIS A 45 7.84 0.96 -9.16
C HIS A 45 9.10 0.14 -8.81
N GLU A 46 9.44 -0.87 -9.62
CA GLU A 46 10.65 -1.67 -9.45
C GLU A 46 11.92 -0.82 -9.57
N ALA A 47 11.98 0.08 -10.55
CA ALA A 47 13.10 1.00 -10.72
C ALA A 47 13.24 1.97 -9.55
N TRP A 48 12.10 2.53 -9.09
CA TRP A 48 12.07 3.42 -7.92
C TRP A 48 12.56 2.72 -6.65
N LEU A 49 12.19 1.45 -6.42
CA LEU A 49 12.68 0.68 -5.27
C LEU A 49 14.20 0.54 -5.28
N VAL A 50 14.81 0.31 -6.46
CA VAL A 50 16.28 0.23 -6.59
C VAL A 50 16.95 1.58 -6.41
N GLU A 51 16.34 2.67 -6.88
CA GLU A 51 16.85 4.03 -6.69
C GLU A 51 16.81 4.45 -5.21
N ALA A 52 15.69 4.19 -4.53
CA ALA A 52 15.45 4.63 -3.15
C ALA A 52 16.19 3.77 -2.12
N TYR A 53 16.27 2.46 -2.33
CA TYR A 53 16.78 1.50 -1.34
C TYR A 53 18.05 0.76 -1.80
N GLY A 54 18.56 1.04 -3.00
CA GLY A 54 19.82 0.51 -3.49
C GLY A 54 19.74 -0.72 -4.40
N PRO A 55 20.85 -1.07 -5.07
CA PRO A 55 20.94 -2.16 -6.04
C PRO A 55 20.63 -3.55 -5.45
N GLU A 56 20.75 -3.72 -4.14
CA GLU A 56 20.40 -4.94 -3.42
C GLU A 56 18.92 -5.33 -3.58
N MET A 57 18.03 -4.38 -3.87
CA MET A 57 16.61 -4.63 -4.10
C MET A 57 16.32 -5.47 -5.35
N ALA A 58 17.26 -5.51 -6.30
CA ALA A 58 17.09 -6.29 -7.54
C ALA A 58 16.82 -7.78 -7.26
N ARG A 59 17.49 -8.37 -6.27
CA ARG A 59 17.30 -9.79 -5.95
C ARG A 59 15.94 -10.08 -5.28
N PRO A 60 15.52 -9.38 -4.21
CA PRO A 60 14.16 -9.52 -3.66
C PRO A 60 13.05 -9.30 -4.68
N ILE A 61 13.19 -8.30 -5.57
CA ILE A 61 12.22 -8.05 -6.65
C ILE A 61 12.12 -9.27 -7.57
N ALA A 62 13.26 -9.81 -8.03
CA ALA A 62 13.27 -11.01 -8.86
C ALA A 62 12.66 -12.23 -8.17
N THR A 63 12.93 -12.42 -6.87
CA THR A 63 12.32 -13.49 -6.05
C THR A 63 10.80 -13.36 -6.00
N SER A 64 10.27 -12.17 -5.71
CA SER A 64 8.83 -11.93 -5.65
C SER A 64 8.17 -12.23 -7.00
N LYS A 65 8.76 -11.75 -8.11
CA LYS A 65 8.24 -12.01 -9.47
C LYS A 65 8.24 -13.49 -9.83
N ALA A 66 9.28 -14.23 -9.45
CA ALA A 66 9.37 -15.66 -9.70
C ALA A 66 8.37 -16.48 -8.86
N ALA A 67 7.99 -15.98 -7.68
CA ALA A 67 7.02 -16.61 -6.80
C ALA A 67 5.56 -16.25 -7.13
N LEU A 68 5.34 -15.18 -7.90
CA LEU A 68 4.01 -14.75 -8.32
C LEU A 68 3.56 -15.55 -9.56
N PRO A 69 2.28 -15.94 -9.63
CA PRO A 69 1.76 -16.61 -10.82
C PRO A 69 1.93 -15.72 -12.05
N ALA A 70 2.43 -16.33 -13.14
CA ALA A 70 2.56 -15.63 -14.43
C ALA A 70 1.22 -15.41 -15.13
N THR A 71 0.12 -16.00 -14.61
CA THR A 71 -1.22 -15.86 -15.16
C THR A 71 -2.03 -14.82 -14.39
N PRO A 72 -2.89 -14.04 -15.08
CA PRO A 72 -3.78 -13.09 -14.41
C PRO A 72 -4.69 -13.74 -13.35
N ALA A 73 -5.16 -14.97 -13.59
CA ALA A 73 -6.02 -15.68 -12.65
C ALA A 73 -5.31 -16.00 -11.32
N GLY A 74 -4.07 -16.50 -11.37
CA GLY A 74 -3.31 -16.79 -10.15
C GLY A 74 -2.87 -15.52 -9.41
N MET A 75 -2.68 -14.40 -10.12
CA MET A 75 -2.48 -13.10 -9.47
C MET A 75 -3.76 -12.63 -8.77
N SER A 76 -4.91 -12.76 -9.42
CA SER A 76 -6.22 -12.40 -8.85
C SER A 76 -6.48 -13.14 -7.55
N GLU A 77 -6.32 -14.46 -7.52
CA GLU A 77 -6.57 -15.28 -6.32
C GLU A 77 -5.77 -14.81 -5.10
N ARG A 78 -4.56 -14.31 -5.32
CA ARG A 78 -3.68 -13.82 -4.25
C ARG A 78 -4.05 -12.41 -3.80
N LEU A 79 -4.54 -11.58 -4.72
CA LEU A 79 -5.04 -10.23 -4.40
C LEU A 79 -6.42 -10.30 -3.73
N ASP A 80 -7.25 -11.29 -4.08
CA ASP A 80 -8.61 -11.47 -3.56
C ASP A 80 -8.67 -11.79 -2.06
N ALA A 81 -7.56 -12.28 -1.48
CA ALA A 81 -7.46 -12.51 -0.03
C ALA A 81 -7.24 -11.22 0.78
N LEU A 82 -6.62 -10.19 0.19
CA LEU A 82 -6.25 -8.98 0.90
C LEU A 82 -7.44 -8.15 1.42
N PRO A 83 -8.56 -7.97 0.68
CA PRO A 83 -9.72 -7.23 1.17
C PRO A 83 -10.28 -7.74 2.49
N GLU A 84 -10.39 -9.07 2.68
CA GLU A 84 -10.91 -9.65 3.93
C GLU A 84 -9.94 -9.43 5.09
N ILE A 85 -8.64 -9.57 4.83
CA ILE A 85 -7.58 -9.31 5.82
C ILE A 85 -7.62 -7.84 6.26
N GLU A 86 -7.66 -6.91 5.29
CA GLU A 86 -7.72 -5.47 5.58
C GLU A 86 -9.04 -5.09 6.27
N ALA A 87 -10.18 -5.69 5.89
CA ALA A 87 -11.46 -5.45 6.54
C ALA A 87 -11.47 -5.85 8.02
N ALA A 88 -10.83 -6.98 8.39
CA ALA A 88 -10.70 -7.38 9.79
C ALA A 88 -9.87 -6.37 10.60
N LEU A 89 -8.80 -5.83 10.00
CA LEU A 89 -7.97 -4.79 10.63
C LEU A 89 -8.70 -3.46 10.77
N VAL A 90 -9.45 -3.06 9.75
CA VAL A 90 -10.31 -1.86 9.80
C VAL A 90 -11.38 -2.01 10.87
N ALA A 91 -12.03 -3.17 10.99
CA ALA A 91 -13.02 -3.42 12.03
C ALA A 91 -12.42 -3.31 13.44
N ALA A 92 -11.19 -3.80 13.66
CA ALA A 92 -10.49 -3.65 14.93
C ALA A 92 -10.15 -2.17 15.23
N PHE A 93 -9.70 -1.43 14.21
CA PHE A 93 -9.43 0.00 14.30
C PHE A 93 -10.70 0.80 14.65
N GLU A 94 -11.80 0.59 13.94
CA GLU A 94 -13.07 1.29 14.16
C GLU A 94 -13.71 0.95 15.51
N ALA A 95 -13.45 -0.24 16.04
CA ALA A 95 -13.82 -0.64 17.41
C ALA A 95 -12.96 0.05 18.50
N GLY A 96 -11.96 0.84 18.11
CA GLY A 96 -11.07 1.56 19.03
C GLY A 96 -9.99 0.67 19.65
N SER A 97 -9.62 -0.44 19.01
CA SER A 97 -8.54 -1.31 19.50
C SER A 97 -7.22 -0.55 19.51
N ASP A 98 -6.44 -0.73 20.59
CA ASP A 98 -5.06 -0.26 20.64
C ASP A 98 -4.24 -0.95 19.53
N PRO A 99 -3.40 -0.22 18.77
CA PRO A 99 -2.59 -0.81 17.71
C PRO A 99 -1.72 -1.99 18.17
N GLY A 100 -1.23 -1.97 19.42
CA GLY A 100 -0.41 -3.04 19.98
C GLY A 100 -1.17 -4.36 20.17
N ASN A 101 -2.50 -4.34 20.11
CA ASN A 101 -3.36 -5.53 20.22
C ASN A 101 -3.85 -6.04 18.85
N ALA A 102 -3.43 -5.42 17.74
CA ALA A 102 -3.86 -5.82 16.41
C ALA A 102 -3.33 -7.22 16.04
N ASP A 103 -4.19 -8.09 15.53
CA ASP A 103 -3.76 -9.36 14.94
C ASP A 103 -3.29 -9.17 13.50
N LEU A 104 -1.97 -9.08 13.33
CA LEU A 104 -1.33 -8.93 12.01
C LEU A 104 -0.87 -10.25 11.39
N ALA A 105 -1.20 -11.40 11.99
CA ALA A 105 -0.70 -12.69 11.50
C ALA A 105 -1.12 -12.96 10.05
N ALA A 106 -2.39 -12.72 9.73
CA ALA A 106 -2.92 -12.91 8.37
C ALA A 106 -2.27 -11.95 7.37
N HIS A 107 -2.13 -10.66 7.71
CA HIS A 107 -1.48 -9.68 6.86
C HIS A 107 0.00 -10.02 6.61
N ARG A 108 0.75 -10.40 7.65
CA ARG A 108 2.16 -10.78 7.50
C ARG A 108 2.34 -12.08 6.70
N ALA A 109 1.43 -13.04 6.85
CA ALA A 109 1.42 -14.24 6.03
C ALA A 109 1.20 -13.90 4.56
N TRP A 110 0.21 -13.06 4.26
CA TRP A 110 -0.04 -12.58 2.90
C TRP A 110 1.17 -11.83 2.31
N VAL A 111 1.83 -10.94 3.05
CA VAL A 111 3.06 -10.27 2.60
C VAL A 111 4.17 -11.28 2.31
N SER A 112 4.33 -12.32 3.15
CA SER A 112 5.33 -13.37 2.94
C SER A 112 5.10 -14.12 1.64
N GLU A 113 3.84 -14.44 1.35
CA GLU A 113 3.48 -15.02 0.07
C GLU A 113 3.89 -14.07 -1.04
N MET A 114 3.47 -12.78 -0.99
CA MET A 114 3.72 -11.80 -2.07
C MET A 114 5.20 -11.57 -2.35
N TRP A 115 6.04 -11.67 -1.32
CA TRP A 115 7.49 -11.59 -1.47
C TRP A 115 8.13 -12.89 -1.96
N GLY A 116 7.44 -14.03 -1.93
CA GLY A 116 8.02 -15.34 -2.20
C GLY A 116 9.06 -15.76 -1.17
N ARG A 117 9.03 -15.15 0.03
CA ARG A 117 9.95 -15.42 1.14
C ARG A 117 9.30 -15.01 2.47
N PRO A 118 9.72 -15.59 3.60
CA PRO A 118 9.20 -15.19 4.91
C PRO A 118 9.38 -13.68 5.16
N CYS A 119 8.29 -13.02 5.54
CA CYS A 119 8.29 -11.69 6.12
C CYS A 119 8.48 -11.83 7.63
N THR A 120 9.69 -11.54 8.12
CA THR A 120 9.96 -11.53 9.56
C THR A 120 9.21 -10.36 10.23
N PRO A 121 9.00 -10.38 11.56
CA PRO A 121 8.42 -9.23 12.26
C PRO A 121 9.14 -7.91 11.95
N GLU A 122 10.47 -7.93 11.93
CA GLU A 122 11.31 -6.75 11.66
C GLU A 122 11.16 -6.27 10.21
N ALA A 123 11.07 -7.20 9.25
CA ALA A 123 10.82 -6.85 7.86
C ALA A 123 9.42 -6.26 7.65
N HIS A 124 8.42 -6.75 8.41
CA HIS A 124 7.07 -6.21 8.38
C HIS A 124 7.04 -4.78 8.96
N ALA A 125 7.76 -4.54 10.07
CA ALA A 125 7.95 -3.20 10.63
C ALA A 125 8.68 -2.25 9.65
N GLY A 126 9.69 -2.73 8.93
CA GLY A 126 10.35 -1.95 7.88
C GLY A 126 9.42 -1.62 6.71
N LEU A 127 8.50 -2.52 6.35
CA LEU A 127 7.45 -2.23 5.37
C LEU A 127 6.50 -1.12 5.86
N ALA A 128 6.22 -1.06 7.16
CA ALA A 128 5.38 0.00 7.73
C ALA A 128 6.01 1.40 7.61
N ASP A 129 7.35 1.51 7.56
CA ASP A 129 8.00 2.78 7.27
C ASP A 129 7.65 3.27 5.86
N LEU A 130 7.57 2.37 4.88
CA LEU A 130 7.12 2.71 3.53
C LEU A 130 5.64 3.14 3.52
N TYR A 131 4.79 2.42 4.26
CA TYR A 131 3.35 2.73 4.35
C TYR A 131 3.08 4.17 4.83
N PHE A 132 3.93 4.69 5.72
CA PHE A 132 3.77 6.02 6.29
C PHE A 132 4.63 7.11 5.64
N SER A 133 5.59 6.75 4.78
CA SER A 133 6.48 7.72 4.13
C SER A 133 6.11 8.03 2.69
N HIS A 134 5.38 7.15 2.00
CA HIS A 134 4.99 7.36 0.60
C HIS A 134 3.52 7.80 0.48
N PRO A 135 3.21 8.91 -0.22
CA PRO A 135 1.86 9.48 -0.29
C PRO A 135 0.82 8.51 -0.86
N ASP A 136 1.19 7.66 -1.83
CA ASP A 136 0.25 6.69 -2.41
C ASP A 136 -0.20 5.62 -1.42
N PHE A 137 0.70 5.17 -0.53
CA PHE A 137 0.34 4.21 0.52
C PHE A 137 -0.55 4.86 1.59
N ILE A 138 -0.23 6.10 1.98
CA ILE A 138 -1.09 6.87 2.89
C ILE A 138 -2.48 7.01 2.28
N ALA A 139 -2.57 7.48 1.03
CA ALA A 139 -3.85 7.68 0.34
C ALA A 139 -4.66 6.37 0.23
N ARG A 140 -3.98 5.24 -0.07
CA ARG A 140 -4.59 3.91 -0.07
C ARG A 140 -5.23 3.56 1.28
N TYR A 141 -4.47 3.65 2.36
CA TYR A 141 -4.95 3.20 3.67
C TYR A 141 -5.98 4.16 4.26
N GLU A 142 -5.87 5.46 3.99
CA GLU A 142 -6.89 6.45 4.36
C GLU A 142 -8.21 6.26 3.60
N ALA A 143 -8.17 5.66 2.41
CA ALA A 143 -9.39 5.31 1.68
C ALA A 143 -10.16 4.15 2.34
N LEU A 144 -9.50 3.30 3.14
CA LEU A 144 -10.15 2.21 3.89
C LEU A 144 -10.90 2.75 5.11
N ALA A 145 -10.24 3.59 5.92
CA ALA A 145 -10.88 4.35 6.98
C ALA A 145 -10.01 5.57 7.37
N PRO A 146 -10.61 6.74 7.68
CA PRO A 146 -9.83 7.91 8.09
C PRO A 146 -8.99 7.64 9.35
N GLY A 147 -7.69 7.93 9.28
CA GLY A 147 -6.71 7.67 10.35
C GLY A 147 -6.15 6.25 10.37
N PHE A 148 -6.62 5.36 9.49
CA PHE A 148 -6.18 3.97 9.45
C PHE A 148 -4.72 3.83 9.03
N SER A 149 -4.19 4.71 8.18
CA SER A 149 -2.79 4.64 7.74
C SER A 149 -1.81 4.75 8.92
N GLN A 150 -2.09 5.67 9.86
CA GLN A 150 -1.31 5.85 11.07
C GLN A 150 -1.47 4.67 12.02
N TRP A 151 -2.71 4.19 12.21
CA TRP A 151 -2.99 3.07 13.10
C TRP A 151 -2.32 1.78 12.62
N LEU A 152 -2.43 1.44 11.32
CA LEU A 152 -1.83 0.24 10.73
C LEU A 152 -0.30 0.28 10.82
N THR A 153 0.30 1.45 10.61
CA THR A 153 1.74 1.65 10.78
C THR A 153 2.18 1.38 12.21
N ALA A 154 1.47 1.94 13.19
CA ALA A 154 1.76 1.73 14.61
C ALA A 154 1.58 0.26 15.01
N ALA A 155 0.50 -0.38 14.57
CA ALA A 155 0.22 -1.80 14.80
C ALA A 155 1.33 -2.69 14.24
N THR A 156 1.77 -2.42 13.01
CA THR A 156 2.81 -3.20 12.34
C THR A 156 4.16 -3.08 13.03
N LYS A 157 4.49 -1.89 13.53
CA LYS A 157 5.71 -1.68 14.32
C LYS A 157 5.63 -2.33 15.70
N ALA A 158 4.48 -2.28 16.36
CA ALA A 158 4.28 -2.89 17.66
C ALA A 158 4.42 -4.43 17.60
N ALA A 159 3.97 -5.06 16.51
CA ALA A 159 4.07 -6.51 16.31
C ALA A 159 5.50 -7.05 16.10
N ALA A 160 6.51 -6.18 16.02
CA ALA A 160 7.92 -6.55 15.90
C ALA A 160 8.69 -6.59 17.23
N GLY A 161 8.11 -6.09 18.32
CA GLY A 161 8.69 -6.09 19.67
C GLY A 161 7.96 -7.02 20.63
#